data_AF-A0A6M3JT56-F1
#
_entry.id   AF-A0A6M3JT56-F1
#
_cell.length_a   1.000
_cell.length_b   1.000
_cell.length_c   1.000
_cell.angle_alpha   90.00
_cell.angle_beta   90.00
_cell.angle_gamma   90.00
#
_symmetry.space_group_name_H-M   'P 1'
#
loop_
_entity.id
_entity.type
_entity.pdbx_description
1 polymer ?
#
loop_
_entity_poly.entity_id
_entity_poly.type
_entity_poly.pdbx_seq_one_letter_code
_entity_poly.pdbx_strand_id
1 'polypeptide(L)'
;MTDNLKIYNVLKQPPKEALKTIQAGRLRGMSDINPQWRYKIMTEQFGVCGIGWKYDIAKVWNEPIDDGQIFAFAEINLYTKDSEKWSDAIPAIGGSMLVSKESAGLHASDEGYKMAVTDALGTAMKMLGVAADIYAGLWDGTKYTNTESSKTPPKPKEEKPTEEPAEAPKPYSAWPHLPNVGSMLTRCSEYSIARTEAFSILNVTKATEISDCDEAWLVIAESKDIKLAE
;
A
#
# COMPACT_ATOMS: atom_id res chain seq x y z
N MET A 1 33.73 -4.09 -8.36
CA MET A 1 32.73 -4.76 -7.50
C MET A 1 31.44 -4.82 -8.29
N THR A 2 30.78 -5.96 -8.34
CA THR A 2 29.45 -6.09 -8.94
C THR A 2 28.44 -5.36 -8.05
N ASP A 3 27.70 -4.44 -8.64
CA ASP A 3 26.59 -3.76 -7.95
C ASP A 3 25.37 -4.69 -7.95
N ASN A 4 25.27 -5.53 -6.92
CA ASN A 4 24.20 -6.52 -6.78
C ASN A 4 22.81 -5.89 -6.64
N LEU A 5 22.73 -4.61 -6.28
CA LEU A 5 21.46 -3.90 -6.12
C LEU A 5 21.06 -3.10 -7.37
N LYS A 6 21.87 -3.11 -8.43
CA LYS A 6 21.65 -2.31 -9.63
C LYS A 6 20.23 -2.46 -10.19
N ILE A 7 19.78 -3.69 -10.42
CA ILE A 7 18.44 -3.96 -10.98
C ILE A 7 17.36 -3.65 -9.94
N TYR A 8 17.54 -4.09 -8.71
CA TYR A 8 16.59 -3.88 -7.61
C TYR A 8 16.27 -2.39 -7.42
N ASN A 9 17.30 -1.54 -7.40
CA ASN A 9 17.16 -0.10 -7.22
C ASN A 9 16.40 0.59 -8.36
N VAL A 10 16.45 0.04 -9.58
CA VAL A 10 15.68 0.55 -10.72
C VAL A 10 14.21 0.13 -10.62
N LEU A 11 13.95 -1.08 -10.11
CA LEU A 11 12.62 -1.67 -10.08
C LEU A 11 11.77 -1.27 -8.86
N LYS A 12 12.40 -0.87 -7.74
CA LYS A 12 11.75 -0.70 -6.43
C LYS A 12 10.68 0.37 -6.33
N GLN A 13 10.76 1.43 -7.14
CA GLN A 13 9.86 2.57 -7.01
C GLN A 13 9.03 2.76 -8.29
N PRO A 14 7.75 2.37 -8.29
CA PRO A 14 6.85 2.66 -9.41
C PRO A 14 6.63 4.17 -9.55
N PRO A 15 6.37 4.67 -10.76
CA PRO A 15 5.95 6.04 -10.93
C PRO A 15 4.48 6.20 -10.47
N LYS A 16 4.06 7.41 -10.15
CA LYS A 16 2.73 7.68 -9.55
C LYS A 16 1.58 7.23 -10.45
N GLU A 17 1.72 7.36 -11.76
CA GLU A 17 0.74 6.94 -12.77
C GLU A 17 0.57 5.41 -12.86
N ALA A 18 1.52 4.64 -12.33
CA ALA A 18 1.39 3.19 -12.20
C ALA A 18 0.61 2.78 -10.95
N LEU A 19 0.21 3.73 -10.11
CA LEU A 19 -0.49 3.47 -8.85
C LEU A 19 -1.90 4.02 -8.86
N LYS A 20 -2.81 3.25 -8.26
CA LYS A 20 -4.18 3.68 -7.97
C LYS A 20 -4.47 3.44 -6.50
N THR A 21 -5.06 4.41 -5.84
CA THR A 21 -5.52 4.21 -4.45
C THR A 21 -6.77 3.35 -4.45
N ILE A 22 -6.76 2.26 -3.68
CA ILE A 22 -7.91 1.38 -3.51
C ILE A 22 -8.98 2.13 -2.70
N GLN A 23 -10.18 2.28 -3.26
CA GLN A 23 -11.23 3.12 -2.68
C GLN A 23 -12.17 2.37 -1.73
N ALA A 24 -12.25 1.05 -1.83
CA ALA A 24 -13.24 0.25 -1.14
C ALA A 24 -12.68 -1.08 -0.63
N GLY A 25 -13.41 -1.71 0.29
CA GLY A 25 -13.05 -3.00 0.86
C GLY A 25 -11.94 -2.92 1.90
N ARG A 26 -11.42 -4.10 2.27
CA ARG A 26 -10.43 -4.26 3.36
C ARG A 26 -9.09 -3.59 3.09
N LEU A 27 -8.77 -3.37 1.81
CA LEU A 27 -7.51 -2.75 1.37
C LEU A 27 -7.68 -1.26 1.05
N ARG A 28 -8.78 -0.63 1.46
CA ARG A 28 -9.01 0.80 1.25
C ARG A 28 -7.83 1.63 1.75
N GLY A 29 -7.36 2.56 0.92
CA GLY A 29 -6.21 3.42 1.20
C GLY A 29 -4.86 2.80 0.84
N MET A 30 -4.80 1.51 0.50
CA MET A 30 -3.59 0.89 -0.04
C MET A 30 -3.43 1.18 -1.53
N SER A 31 -2.22 0.96 -2.04
CA SER A 31 -1.90 1.13 -3.47
C SER A 31 -2.18 -0.16 -4.24
N ASP A 32 -3.03 -0.05 -5.26
CA ASP A 32 -3.09 -0.98 -6.38
C ASP A 32 -2.04 -0.58 -7.41
N ILE A 33 -1.24 -1.54 -7.86
CA ILE A 33 -0.12 -1.32 -8.77
C ILE A 33 -0.54 -1.88 -10.13
N ASN A 34 -0.46 -1.05 -11.17
CA ASN A 34 -0.83 -1.41 -12.53
C ASN A 34 0.00 -2.60 -13.04
N PRO A 35 -0.62 -3.75 -13.37
CA PRO A 35 0.08 -4.91 -13.91
C PRO A 35 0.87 -4.61 -15.20
N GLN A 36 0.36 -3.74 -16.07
CA GLN A 36 1.05 -3.38 -17.32
C GLN A 36 2.36 -2.65 -17.06
N TRP A 37 2.44 -1.84 -16.00
CA TRP A 37 3.70 -1.23 -15.60
C TRP A 37 4.72 -2.28 -15.15
N ARG A 38 4.29 -3.29 -14.37
CA ARG A 38 5.17 -4.40 -13.95
C ARG A 38 5.75 -5.13 -15.16
N TYR A 39 4.92 -5.45 -16.15
CA TYR A 39 5.36 -6.16 -17.36
C TYR A 39 6.30 -5.29 -18.21
N LYS A 40 6.00 -3.99 -18.32
CA LYS A 40 6.82 -3.03 -19.03
C LYS A 40 8.21 -2.92 -18.39
N ILE A 41 8.29 -2.68 -17.08
CA ILE A 41 9.58 -2.50 -16.41
C ILE A 41 10.42 -3.79 -16.42
N MET A 42 9.78 -4.95 -16.29
CA MET A 42 10.46 -6.25 -16.50
C MET A 42 11.04 -6.36 -17.91
N THR A 43 10.29 -5.92 -18.92
CA THR A 43 10.75 -5.92 -20.31
C THR A 43 11.89 -4.93 -20.55
N GLU A 44 11.85 -3.77 -19.90
CA GLU A 44 12.92 -2.77 -19.97
C GLU A 44 14.22 -3.24 -19.32
N GLN A 45 14.15 -3.99 -18.22
CA GLN A 45 15.34 -4.46 -17.50
C GLN A 45 15.91 -5.76 -18.05
N PHE A 46 15.05 -6.71 -18.45
CA PHE A 46 15.48 -8.05 -18.83
C PHE A 46 15.36 -8.33 -20.33
N GLY A 47 14.51 -7.59 -21.06
CA GLY A 47 14.18 -7.84 -22.47
C GLY A 47 12.78 -8.45 -22.66
N VAL A 48 12.40 -8.76 -23.90
CA VAL A 48 11.05 -9.25 -24.23
C VAL A 48 10.70 -10.54 -23.46
N CYS A 49 9.44 -10.67 -23.00
CA CYS A 49 8.95 -11.90 -22.38
C CYS A 49 9.10 -13.10 -23.33
N GLY A 50 9.64 -14.21 -22.83
CA GLY A 50 10.08 -15.37 -23.61
C GLY A 50 11.57 -15.35 -23.99
N ILE A 51 12.23 -14.19 -23.95
CA ILE A 51 13.65 -14.02 -24.32
C ILE A 51 14.49 -13.60 -23.11
N GLY A 52 14.07 -12.51 -22.46
CA GLY A 52 14.77 -11.88 -21.35
C GLY A 52 14.26 -12.27 -19.97
N TRP A 53 12.94 -12.46 -19.88
CA TRP A 53 12.26 -13.03 -18.74
C TRP A 53 11.13 -13.91 -19.26
N LYS A 54 10.64 -14.86 -18.48
CA LYS A 54 9.51 -15.71 -18.85
C LYS A 54 8.85 -16.26 -17.60
N TYR A 55 7.68 -16.86 -17.76
CA TYR A 55 7.06 -17.61 -16.69
C TYR A 55 6.34 -18.84 -17.25
N ASP A 56 6.16 -19.84 -16.41
CA ASP A 56 5.21 -20.93 -16.64
C ASP A 56 4.12 -20.89 -15.57
N ILE A 57 2.94 -21.39 -15.94
CA ILE A 57 1.86 -21.64 -14.98
C ILE A 57 2.03 -23.09 -14.53
N ALA A 58 2.53 -23.27 -13.31
CA ALA A 58 2.77 -24.58 -12.73
C ALA A 58 1.47 -25.29 -12.37
N LYS A 59 0.51 -24.54 -11.81
CA LYS A 59 -0.77 -25.10 -11.36
C LYS A 59 -1.85 -24.02 -11.33
N VAL A 60 -3.09 -24.44 -11.60
CA VAL A 60 -4.30 -23.66 -11.27
C VAL A 60 -5.27 -24.56 -10.52
N TRP A 61 -5.97 -24.01 -9.53
CA TRP A 61 -7.00 -24.75 -8.77
C TRP A 61 -8.05 -23.78 -8.24
N ASN A 62 -9.19 -24.30 -7.81
CA ASN A 62 -10.20 -23.53 -7.12
C ASN A 62 -10.49 -24.10 -5.74
N GLU A 63 -10.91 -23.23 -4.84
CA GLU A 63 -11.28 -23.58 -3.46
C GLU A 63 -12.66 -22.97 -3.16
N PRO A 64 -13.73 -23.77 -3.05
CA PRO A 64 -15.03 -23.29 -2.63
C PRO A 64 -15.04 -22.97 -1.13
N ILE A 65 -15.88 -22.03 -0.72
CA ILE A 65 -16.18 -21.75 0.69
C ILE A 65 -17.68 -21.90 0.97
N ASP A 66 -18.03 -22.04 2.25
CA ASP A 66 -19.39 -22.44 2.69
C ASP A 66 -20.52 -21.53 2.20
N ASP A 67 -20.24 -20.27 1.86
CA ASP A 67 -21.23 -19.30 1.41
C ASP A 67 -21.46 -19.29 -0.12
N GLY A 68 -20.90 -20.27 -0.83
CA GLY A 68 -21.06 -20.47 -2.27
C GLY A 68 -20.09 -19.67 -3.14
N GLN A 69 -19.21 -18.87 -2.53
CA GLN A 69 -18.11 -18.24 -3.25
C GLN A 69 -17.01 -19.25 -3.56
N ILE A 70 -16.24 -18.98 -4.61
CA ILE A 70 -15.17 -19.86 -5.08
C ILE A 70 -13.93 -19.01 -5.36
N PHE A 71 -12.81 -19.35 -4.71
CA PHE A 71 -11.52 -18.77 -5.04
C PHE A 71 -10.90 -19.45 -6.25
N ALA A 72 -10.24 -18.67 -7.10
CA ALA A 72 -9.31 -19.14 -8.11
C ALA A 72 -7.88 -18.86 -7.64
N PHE A 73 -7.03 -19.86 -7.71
CA PHE A 73 -5.61 -19.74 -7.42
C PHE A 73 -4.77 -20.16 -8.62
N ALA A 74 -3.61 -19.53 -8.74
CA ALA A 74 -2.59 -19.89 -9.71
C ALA A 74 -1.21 -19.90 -9.04
N GLU A 75 -0.43 -20.95 -9.32
CA GLU A 75 0.98 -21.04 -9.00
C GLU A 75 1.77 -20.85 -10.29
N ILE A 76 2.76 -19.97 -10.27
CA ILE A 76 3.63 -19.67 -11.39
C ILE A 76 5.09 -19.83 -10.98
N ASN A 77 5.94 -20.10 -11.96
CA ASN A 77 7.39 -19.96 -11.83
C ASN A 77 7.86 -18.83 -12.75
N LEU A 78 8.48 -17.80 -12.18
CA LEU A 78 9.11 -16.71 -12.92
C LEU A 78 10.61 -16.99 -13.12
N TYR A 79 11.12 -16.64 -14.29
CA TYR A 79 12.54 -16.75 -14.63
C TYR A 79 13.03 -15.48 -15.31
N THR A 80 14.27 -15.10 -15.03
CA THR A 80 14.97 -14.01 -15.71
C THR A 80 16.23 -14.55 -16.37
N LYS A 81 16.75 -13.84 -17.37
CA LYS A 81 18.00 -14.17 -18.03
C LYS A 81 19.02 -13.09 -17.73
N ASP A 82 20.19 -13.49 -17.25
CA ASP A 82 21.35 -12.62 -17.17
C ASP A 82 22.38 -13.05 -18.21
N SER A 83 22.67 -12.16 -19.16
CA SER A 83 23.60 -12.37 -20.25
C SER A 83 23.26 -13.66 -21.04
N GLU A 84 23.89 -14.78 -20.72
CA GLU A 84 23.65 -16.08 -21.39
C GLU A 84 22.91 -17.11 -20.53
N LYS A 85 22.76 -16.90 -19.22
CA LYS A 85 22.21 -17.90 -18.30
C LYS A 85 20.81 -17.52 -17.82
N TRP A 86 19.90 -18.49 -17.86
CA TRP A 86 18.59 -18.39 -17.20
C TRP A 86 18.73 -18.61 -15.69
N SER A 87 17.96 -17.84 -14.92
CA SER A 87 17.81 -18.05 -13.48
C SER A 87 17.13 -19.39 -13.17
N ASP A 88 17.24 -19.81 -11.91
CA ASP A 88 16.31 -20.80 -11.36
C ASP A 88 14.90 -20.18 -11.20
N ALA A 89 13.92 -21.03 -10.90
CA ALA A 89 12.53 -20.63 -10.72
C ALA A 89 12.34 -19.72 -9.49
N ILE A 90 11.56 -18.66 -9.66
CA ILE A 90 11.02 -17.84 -8.58
C ILE A 90 9.53 -18.19 -8.44
N PRO A 91 9.16 -19.10 -7.53
CA PRO A 91 7.79 -19.56 -7.39
C PRO A 91 6.93 -18.51 -6.68
N ALA A 92 5.67 -18.40 -7.09
CA ALA A 92 4.67 -17.58 -6.40
C ALA A 92 3.26 -18.11 -6.61
N ILE A 93 2.40 -17.84 -5.63
CA ILE A 93 0.97 -18.12 -5.69
C ILE A 93 0.23 -16.78 -5.65
N GLY A 94 -0.80 -16.67 -6.49
CA GLY A 94 -1.73 -15.56 -6.51
C GLY A 94 -3.18 -16.05 -6.47
N GLY A 95 -4.08 -15.16 -6.11
CA GLY A 95 -5.49 -15.49 -5.89
C GLY A 95 -6.46 -14.45 -6.45
N SER A 96 -7.66 -14.91 -6.79
CA SER A 96 -8.80 -14.07 -7.10
C SER A 96 -10.12 -14.81 -6.84
N MET A 97 -11.25 -14.19 -7.12
CA MET A 97 -12.56 -14.83 -7.03
C MET A 97 -12.94 -15.38 -8.41
N LEU A 98 -13.29 -16.67 -8.47
CA LEU A 98 -13.98 -17.29 -9.60
C LEU A 98 -15.49 -17.09 -9.50
N VAL A 99 -16.02 -17.11 -8.27
CA VAL A 99 -17.41 -16.77 -7.94
C VAL A 99 -17.42 -15.85 -6.74
N SER A 100 -17.95 -14.64 -6.88
CA SER A 100 -18.11 -13.64 -5.83
C SER A 100 -19.57 -13.54 -5.37
N LYS A 101 -19.78 -13.13 -4.12
CA LYS A 101 -21.11 -12.79 -3.62
C LYS A 101 -21.34 -11.28 -3.71
N GLU A 102 -22.32 -10.89 -4.51
CA GLU A 102 -22.73 -9.51 -4.73
C GLU A 102 -24.16 -9.27 -4.23
N SER A 103 -24.63 -8.02 -4.28
CA SER A 103 -25.98 -7.67 -3.81
C SER A 103 -27.11 -8.41 -4.53
N ALA A 104 -26.88 -8.78 -5.80
CA ALA A 104 -27.83 -9.53 -6.63
C ALA A 104 -27.68 -11.06 -6.52
N GLY A 105 -26.73 -11.56 -5.71
CA GLY A 105 -26.47 -12.99 -5.53
C GLY A 105 -25.04 -13.39 -5.92
N LEU A 106 -24.84 -14.67 -6.22
CA LEU A 106 -23.55 -15.19 -6.66
C LEU A 106 -23.29 -14.82 -8.13
N HIS A 107 -22.12 -14.29 -8.41
CA HIS A 107 -21.68 -13.90 -9.74
C HIS A 107 -20.39 -14.66 -10.11
N ALA A 108 -20.42 -15.40 -11.22
CA ALA A 108 -19.24 -16.08 -11.73
C ALA A 108 -18.45 -15.16 -12.67
N SER A 109 -17.13 -15.22 -12.59
CA SER A 109 -16.21 -14.45 -13.43
C SER A 109 -15.30 -15.36 -14.23
N ASP A 110 -15.22 -15.14 -15.55
CA ASP A 110 -14.26 -15.81 -16.43
C ASP A 110 -12.83 -15.22 -16.32
N GLU A 111 -12.68 -14.13 -15.58
CA GLU A 111 -11.41 -13.46 -15.33
C GLU A 111 -10.66 -14.00 -14.10
N GLY A 112 -11.32 -14.82 -13.25
CA GLY A 112 -10.77 -15.28 -11.96
C GLY A 112 -9.34 -15.85 -12.05
N TYR A 113 -9.10 -16.79 -12.97
CA TYR A 113 -7.76 -17.35 -13.17
C TYR A 113 -6.77 -16.36 -13.80
N LYS A 114 -7.21 -15.47 -14.69
CA LYS A 114 -6.36 -14.45 -15.33
C LYS A 114 -5.86 -13.44 -14.29
N MET A 115 -6.74 -13.06 -13.38
CA MET A 115 -6.41 -12.22 -12.23
C MET A 115 -5.49 -12.94 -11.25
N ALA A 116 -5.73 -14.21 -10.95
CA ALA A 116 -4.86 -15.00 -10.07
C ALA A 116 -3.43 -15.14 -10.62
N VAL A 117 -3.26 -15.39 -11.92
CA VAL A 117 -1.93 -15.42 -12.58
C VAL A 117 -1.25 -14.06 -12.49
N THR A 118 -1.99 -12.98 -12.70
CA THR A 118 -1.46 -11.61 -12.60
C THR A 118 -0.98 -11.28 -11.19
N ASP A 119 -1.73 -11.68 -10.17
CA ASP A 119 -1.36 -11.53 -8.75
C ASP A 119 -0.12 -12.38 -8.40
N ALA A 120 -0.06 -13.61 -8.89
CA ALA A 120 1.09 -14.50 -8.71
C ALA A 120 2.37 -13.90 -9.32
N LEU A 121 2.27 -13.33 -10.53
CA LEU A 121 3.38 -12.62 -11.18
C LEU A 121 3.82 -11.41 -10.38
N GLY A 122 2.90 -10.59 -9.86
CA GLY A 122 3.24 -9.49 -8.97
C GLY A 122 3.99 -9.97 -7.73
N THR A 123 3.55 -11.07 -7.14
CA THR A 123 4.18 -11.69 -5.97
C THR A 123 5.57 -12.24 -6.26
N ALA A 124 5.83 -12.83 -7.44
CA ALA A 124 7.17 -13.25 -7.83
C ALA A 124 8.08 -12.05 -8.16
N MET A 125 7.57 -11.09 -8.94
CA MET A 125 8.34 -9.93 -9.41
C MET A 125 8.83 -9.03 -8.27
N LYS A 126 8.11 -8.97 -7.14
CA LYS A 126 8.58 -8.20 -5.97
C LYS A 126 9.91 -8.72 -5.42
N MET A 127 10.23 -10.01 -5.62
CA MET A 127 11.51 -10.60 -5.21
C MET A 127 12.69 -10.06 -6.05
N LEU A 128 12.42 -9.61 -7.27
CA LEU A 128 13.38 -8.91 -8.14
C LEU A 128 13.48 -7.42 -7.81
N GLY A 129 12.63 -6.93 -6.91
CA GLY A 129 12.52 -5.54 -6.54
C GLY A 129 11.36 -4.80 -7.21
N VAL A 130 10.52 -5.41 -8.05
CA VAL A 130 9.42 -4.68 -8.72
C VAL A 130 8.44 -4.13 -7.69
N ALA A 131 8.38 -2.80 -7.60
CA ALA A 131 7.61 -2.05 -6.63
C ALA A 131 7.86 -2.39 -5.15
N ALA A 132 9.06 -2.84 -4.81
CA ALA A 132 9.44 -3.17 -3.44
C ALA A 132 9.15 -2.04 -2.44
N ASP A 133 9.29 -0.76 -2.82
CA ASP A 133 9.05 0.36 -1.92
C ASP A 133 7.57 0.52 -1.54
N ILE A 134 6.64 0.03 -2.36
CA ILE A 134 5.21 -0.02 -1.98
C ILE A 134 5.00 -1.03 -0.85
N TYR A 135 5.55 -2.23 -1.01
CA TYR A 135 5.43 -3.30 -0.03
C TYR A 135 6.18 -2.97 1.27
N ALA A 136 7.31 -2.27 1.15
CA ALA A 136 8.09 -1.76 2.27
C ALA A 136 7.52 -0.47 2.87
N GLY A 137 6.45 0.14 2.31
CA GLY A 137 5.93 1.41 2.80
C GLY A 137 6.87 2.61 2.66
N LEU A 138 7.87 2.51 1.78
CA LEU A 138 8.88 3.53 1.53
C LEU A 138 8.54 4.46 0.37
N TRP A 139 7.48 4.17 -0.38
CA TRP A 139 7.20 4.85 -1.64
C TRP A 139 6.91 6.35 -1.52
N ASP A 140 6.14 6.74 -0.51
CA ASP A 140 5.82 8.13 -0.16
C ASP A 140 6.72 8.66 0.98
N GLY A 141 7.65 7.84 1.46
CA GLY A 141 8.52 8.15 2.60
C GLY A 141 7.79 8.23 3.95
N THR A 142 6.52 7.85 4.07
CA THR A 142 5.75 8.10 5.30
C THR A 142 5.81 6.98 6.33
N LYS A 143 6.12 5.73 5.94
CA LYS A 143 6.03 4.59 6.88
C LYS A 143 7.34 4.19 7.57
N TYR A 144 8.51 4.62 7.09
CA TYR A 144 9.80 4.31 7.73
C TYR A 144 10.83 5.43 7.56
N THR A 145 10.55 6.61 8.13
CA THR A 145 11.57 7.63 8.41
C THR A 145 12.35 7.29 9.68
N ASN A 146 12.81 6.04 9.85
CA ASN A 146 13.77 5.75 10.91
C ASN A 146 14.54 4.46 10.65
N THR A 147 15.55 4.47 9.77
CA THR A 147 16.81 3.71 9.98
C THR A 147 17.90 4.13 8.98
N GLU A 148 18.84 4.92 9.50
CA GLU A 148 20.29 4.93 9.24
C GLU A 148 20.85 5.03 7.81
N SER A 149 21.29 6.24 7.44
CA SER A 149 22.69 6.42 7.02
C SER A 149 23.23 7.75 7.56
N SER A 150 24.26 7.63 8.36
CA SER A 150 24.91 8.68 9.15
C SER A 150 25.81 9.63 8.35
N LYS A 151 25.94 10.86 8.88
CA LYS A 151 27.03 11.86 8.73
C LYS A 151 27.02 12.79 7.51
N THR A 152 26.33 13.94 7.66
CA THR A 152 26.86 15.26 7.25
C THR A 152 26.16 16.37 8.06
N PRO A 153 26.84 17.45 8.53
CA PRO A 153 26.19 18.49 9.34
C PRO A 153 25.16 19.29 8.52
N PRO A 154 24.08 19.80 9.13
CA PRO A 154 22.98 20.42 8.40
C PRO A 154 23.44 21.76 7.82
N LYS A 155 23.24 21.94 6.51
CA LYS A 155 23.28 23.27 5.88
C LYS A 155 21.84 23.78 5.74
N PRO A 156 21.54 25.05 6.08
CA PRO A 156 20.17 25.56 6.14
C PRO A 156 19.48 25.48 4.77
N LYS A 157 18.24 24.98 4.74
CA LYS A 157 17.38 25.07 3.55
C LYS A 157 16.83 26.50 3.46
N GLU A 158 17.20 27.20 2.40
CA GLU A 158 16.49 28.38 1.92
C GLU A 158 15.09 27.97 1.43
N GLU A 159 14.08 28.65 1.97
CA GLU A 159 12.70 28.62 1.53
C GLU A 159 12.49 29.52 0.30
N LYS A 160 11.54 29.16 -0.57
CA LYS A 160 10.40 29.99 -1.04
C LYS A 160 9.81 29.45 -2.37
N PRO A 161 8.61 29.89 -2.81
CA PRO A 161 7.31 29.36 -2.37
C PRO A 161 6.45 28.97 -3.60
N THR A 162 5.29 28.34 -3.42
CA THR A 162 4.20 28.59 -4.38
C THR A 162 2.86 28.51 -3.67
N GLU A 163 2.15 29.63 -3.79
CA GLU A 163 0.84 29.90 -3.23
C GLU A 163 -0.27 29.02 -3.83
N GLU A 164 -1.26 28.88 -2.96
CA GLU A 164 -2.54 28.20 -3.00
C GLU A 164 -3.53 28.80 -4.03
N PRO A 165 -4.76 28.26 -4.10
CA PRO A 165 -5.87 29.11 -3.66
C PRO A 165 -6.71 28.46 -2.56
N ALA A 166 -6.59 29.07 -1.39
CA ALA A 166 -7.55 29.26 -0.29
C ALA A 166 -8.85 28.43 -0.29
N GLU A 167 -8.92 27.52 0.68
CA GLU A 167 -10.15 27.24 1.43
C GLU A 167 -9.94 27.73 2.88
N ALA A 168 -10.95 28.37 3.47
CA ALA A 168 -10.84 29.14 4.72
C ALA A 168 -10.19 28.34 5.89
N PRO A 169 -9.37 28.98 6.75
CA PRO A 169 -8.68 28.28 7.81
C PRO A 169 -9.67 27.74 8.84
N LYS A 170 -9.78 26.41 8.92
CA LYS A 170 -10.39 25.73 10.07
C LYS A 170 -9.49 25.92 11.30
N PRO A 171 -10.04 26.05 12.53
CA PRO A 171 -9.33 26.52 13.74
C PRO A 171 -8.23 25.59 14.31
N TYR A 172 -7.76 24.59 13.58
CA TYR A 172 -6.87 23.52 14.07
C TYR A 172 -5.37 23.86 13.99
N SER A 173 -5.00 25.10 13.70
CA SER A 173 -3.65 25.51 13.28
C SER A 173 -2.51 25.33 14.30
N ALA A 174 -2.78 24.85 15.52
CA ALA A 174 -1.77 24.68 16.56
C ALA A 174 -1.43 23.20 16.87
N TRP A 175 -2.32 22.24 16.61
CA TRP A 175 -2.05 20.82 16.86
C TRP A 175 -1.53 20.13 15.58
N PRO A 176 -0.60 19.16 15.68
CA PRO A 176 -0.20 18.38 14.52
C PRO A 176 -1.41 17.68 13.89
N HIS A 177 -1.47 17.63 12.56
CA HIS A 177 -2.58 17.00 11.84
C HIS A 177 -2.72 15.51 12.21
N LEU A 178 -3.97 15.06 12.39
CA LEU A 178 -4.33 13.68 12.70
C LEU A 178 -4.91 12.96 11.46
N PRO A 179 -4.13 12.11 10.78
CA PRO A 179 -4.55 11.53 9.50
C PRO A 179 -5.58 10.40 9.62
N ASN A 180 -5.83 9.87 10.81
CA ASN A 180 -6.80 8.79 11.05
C ASN A 180 -7.12 8.61 12.55
N VAL A 181 -8.16 7.81 12.83
CA VAL A 181 -8.63 7.51 14.19
C VAL A 181 -7.55 6.82 15.04
N GLY A 182 -6.65 6.06 14.42
CA GLY A 182 -5.50 5.47 15.11
C GLY A 182 -4.59 6.54 15.71
N SER A 183 -4.17 7.51 14.90
CA SER A 183 -3.36 8.65 15.34
C SER A 183 -4.06 9.48 16.41
N MET A 184 -5.38 9.69 16.28
CA MET A 184 -6.19 10.41 17.28
C MET A 184 -6.21 9.66 18.62
N LEU A 185 -6.44 8.33 18.62
CA LEU A 185 -6.45 7.50 19.82
C LEU A 185 -5.06 7.38 20.46
N THR A 186 -3.99 7.36 19.65
CA THR A 186 -2.62 7.46 20.16
C THR A 186 -2.42 8.76 20.93
N ARG A 187 -2.85 9.91 20.37
CA ARG A 187 -2.80 11.18 21.09
C ARG A 187 -3.66 11.16 22.36
N CYS A 188 -4.87 10.59 22.32
CA CYS A 188 -5.69 10.38 23.52
C CYS A 188 -4.92 9.64 24.63
N SER A 189 -4.16 8.60 24.26
CA SER A 189 -3.40 7.81 25.22
C SER A 189 -2.24 8.59 25.87
N GLU A 190 -1.65 9.56 25.17
CA GLU A 190 -0.61 10.45 25.74
C GLU A 190 -1.15 11.28 26.90
N TYR A 191 -2.45 11.58 26.88
CA TYR A 191 -3.16 12.30 27.94
C TYR A 191 -3.95 11.36 28.88
N SER A 192 -3.65 10.06 28.87
CA SER A 192 -4.33 9.04 29.68
C SER A 192 -5.83 8.92 29.43
N ILE A 193 -6.30 9.25 28.22
CA ILE A 193 -7.70 9.13 27.81
C ILE A 193 -7.90 7.77 27.16
N ALA A 194 -8.75 6.93 27.77
CA ALA A 194 -9.05 5.60 27.23
C ALA A 194 -9.95 5.69 25.98
N ARG A 195 -9.87 4.69 25.09
CA ARG A 195 -10.71 4.64 23.88
C ARG A 195 -12.21 4.76 24.17
N THR A 196 -12.69 4.06 25.19
CA THR A 196 -14.11 4.09 25.59
C THR A 196 -14.53 5.47 26.08
N GLU A 197 -13.62 6.19 26.73
CA GLU A 197 -13.83 7.55 27.21
C GLU A 197 -13.82 8.57 26.07
N ALA A 198 -12.84 8.47 25.16
CA ALA A 198 -12.81 9.29 23.94
C ALA A 198 -14.10 9.11 23.10
N PHE A 199 -14.58 7.87 22.96
CA PHE A 199 -15.81 7.58 22.21
C PHE A 199 -17.06 8.11 22.93
N SER A 200 -17.06 8.06 24.26
CA SER A 200 -18.13 8.66 25.07
C SER A 200 -18.17 10.18 24.93
N ILE A 201 -17.02 10.86 24.91
CA ILE A 201 -16.93 12.32 24.75
C ILE A 201 -17.43 12.75 23.36
N LEU A 202 -17.10 11.97 22.33
CA LEU A 202 -17.52 12.20 20.95
C LEU A 202 -18.96 11.77 20.66
N ASN A 203 -19.64 11.12 21.61
CA ASN A 203 -20.96 10.52 21.43
C ASN A 203 -21.03 9.55 20.22
N VAL A 204 -20.00 8.71 20.07
CA VAL A 204 -19.90 7.69 19.01
C VAL A 204 -19.73 6.29 19.61
N THR A 205 -20.18 5.26 18.89
CA THR A 205 -20.03 3.86 19.32
C THR A 205 -18.96 3.11 18.52
N LYS A 206 -18.66 3.59 17.31
CA LYS A 206 -17.72 2.97 16.36
C LYS A 206 -16.77 4.01 15.80
N ALA A 207 -15.53 3.58 15.55
CA ALA A 207 -14.49 4.41 14.94
C ALA A 207 -14.90 4.97 13.56
N THR A 208 -15.76 4.25 12.83
CA THR A 208 -16.25 4.64 11.50
C THR A 208 -17.18 5.85 11.51
N GLU A 209 -17.66 6.26 12.68
CA GLU A 209 -18.52 7.44 12.86
C GLU A 209 -17.69 8.73 12.97
N ILE A 210 -16.36 8.62 13.13
CA ILE A 210 -15.44 9.76 13.20
C ILE A 210 -14.95 10.06 11.77
N SER A 211 -15.49 11.13 11.19
CA SER A 211 -15.16 11.57 9.82
C SER A 211 -13.97 12.53 9.75
N ASP A 212 -13.72 13.30 10.81
CA ASP A 212 -12.62 14.26 10.90
C ASP A 212 -11.92 14.10 12.25
N CYS A 213 -10.66 13.67 12.21
CA CYS A 213 -9.89 13.33 13.41
C CYS A 213 -9.31 14.56 14.10
N ASP A 214 -9.12 15.67 13.38
CA ASP A 214 -8.70 16.94 13.97
C ASP A 214 -9.86 17.55 14.75
N GLU A 215 -11.07 17.57 14.17
CA GLU A 215 -12.28 18.05 14.85
C GLU A 215 -12.61 17.21 16.09
N ALA A 216 -12.56 15.89 15.95
CA ALA A 216 -12.76 14.99 17.08
C ALA A 216 -11.71 15.20 18.20
N TRP A 217 -10.46 15.47 17.85
CA TRP A 217 -9.44 15.77 18.86
C TRP A 217 -9.72 17.05 19.63
N LEU A 218 -10.17 18.14 18.99
CA LEU A 218 -10.46 19.37 19.73
C LEU A 218 -11.61 19.21 20.73
N VAL A 219 -12.66 18.48 20.35
CA VAL A 219 -13.78 18.18 21.27
C VAL A 219 -13.28 17.42 22.51
N ILE A 220 -12.37 16.47 22.30
CA ILE A 220 -11.75 15.72 23.40
C ILE A 220 -10.84 16.62 24.24
N ALA A 221 -10.00 17.41 23.61
CA ALA A 221 -9.07 18.30 24.29
C ALA A 221 -9.81 19.35 25.13
N GLU A 222 -10.87 19.95 24.59
CA GLU A 222 -11.74 20.89 25.31
C GLU A 222 -12.44 20.21 26.50
N SER A 223 -13.01 19.02 26.30
CA SER A 223 -13.64 18.26 27.39
C SER A 223 -12.67 17.87 28.52
N LYS A 224 -11.37 17.85 28.24
CA LYS A 224 -10.32 17.45 29.17
C LYS A 224 -9.46 18.61 29.67
N ASP A 225 -9.79 19.84 29.29
CA ASP A 225 -9.01 21.06 29.54
C ASP A 225 -7.52 20.89 29.15
N ILE A 226 -7.28 20.21 28.03
CA ILE A 226 -5.96 19.98 27.46
C ILE A 226 -5.60 21.16 26.57
N LYS A 227 -4.50 21.84 26.91
CA LYS A 227 -3.92 22.94 26.14
C LYS A 227 -2.60 22.50 25.51
N LEU A 228 -2.23 23.12 24.39
CA LEU A 228 -0.87 23.00 23.89
C LEU A 228 0.09 23.56 24.95
N ALA A 229 1.19 22.85 25.19
CA ALA A 229 2.33 23.44 25.85
C ALA A 229 2.93 24.50 24.90
N GLU A 230 3.18 25.70 25.44
CA GLU A 230 3.89 26.77 24.73
C GLU A 230 5.32 26.36 24.35
#